data_AF-H2Y893-F1
#
_entry.id   AF-H2Y893-F1
#
_cell.length_a   1.000
_cell.length_b   1.000
_cell.length_c   1.000
_cell.angle_alpha   90.00
_cell.angle_beta   90.00
_cell.angle_gamma   90.00
#
_symmetry.space_group_name_H-M   'P 1'
#
loop_
_entity.id
_entity.type
_entity.pdbx_description
1 polymer ?
#
loop_
_entity_poly.entity_id
_entity_poly.type
_entity_poly.pdbx_seq_one_letter_code
_entity_poly.pdbx_strand_id
1 'polypeptide(L)'
;MYRLEQQLSDLCLLGNPLKDPPMAIANGGDINPIGKYIKSAEDRGEILLTKMMQHIAIHCPIDEFSRFCVKLRIPFHEITSNKSLTEHEQLMELLKLWRISIPCSANEAQTKLLHIVDLVDLHGILLKLKAMQVYAQALRL
;
A
#
# COMPACT_ATOMS: atom_id res chain seq x y z
N MET A 1 10.39 5.79 46.11
CA MET A 1 10.42 5.80 44.63
C MET A 1 10.51 7.26 44.17
N TYR A 2 11.64 7.96 44.38
CA TYR A 2 11.72 9.44 44.22
C TYR A 2 13.13 9.99 43.87
N ARG A 3 14.03 9.19 43.28
CA ARG A 3 15.42 9.67 43.04
C ARG A 3 15.63 10.34 41.68
N LEU A 4 14.84 10.00 40.67
CA LEU A 4 14.97 10.57 39.32
C LEU A 4 14.23 11.91 39.17
N GLU A 5 13.14 12.13 39.92
CA GLU A 5 12.37 13.39 39.85
C GLU A 5 13.17 14.59 40.38
N GLN A 6 14.00 14.39 41.42
CA GLN A 6 14.83 15.47 41.96
C GLN A 6 16.00 15.87 41.04
N GLN A 7 16.48 15.00 40.16
CA GLN A 7 17.55 15.34 39.21
C GLN A 7 17.05 16.10 37.97
N LEU A 8 15.74 16.14 37.75
CA LEU A 8 15.12 16.85 36.62
C LEU A 8 14.70 18.28 36.97
N SER A 9 14.74 18.67 38.25
CA SER A 9 14.41 20.02 38.71
C SER A 9 15.38 21.10 38.21
N ASP A 10 16.63 20.72 37.93
CA ASP A 10 17.67 21.63 37.44
C ASP A 10 17.57 21.90 35.92
N LEU A 11 16.75 21.13 35.21
CA LEU A 11 16.44 21.39 33.81
C LEU A 11 15.25 22.37 33.76
N CYS A 12 15.53 23.62 33.39
CA CYS A 12 14.49 24.62 33.18
C CYS A 12 13.65 24.24 31.94
N LEU A 13 12.66 23.38 32.13
CA LEU A 13 11.75 22.88 31.08
C LEU A 13 10.57 23.84 30.82
N LEU A 14 10.66 25.09 31.28
CA LEU A 14 9.65 26.11 31.03
C LEU A 14 9.57 26.38 29.53
N GLY A 15 8.41 26.12 28.92
CA GLY A 15 8.21 26.22 27.48
C GLY A 15 8.66 25.00 26.68
N ASN A 16 8.92 23.86 27.31
CA ASN A 16 9.11 22.61 26.59
C ASN A 16 7.77 22.15 25.99
N PRO A 17 7.59 22.13 24.66
CA PRO A 17 6.34 21.75 24.02
C PRO A 17 5.97 20.27 24.21
N LEU A 18 6.86 19.45 24.75
CA LEU A 18 6.56 18.06 25.18
C LEU A 18 6.00 17.98 26.60
N LYS A 19 6.30 18.96 27.46
CA LYS A 19 5.80 19.03 28.85
C LYS A 19 4.50 19.85 28.92
N ASP A 20 4.50 20.98 28.22
CA ASP A 20 3.38 21.92 28.15
C ASP A 20 3.04 22.15 26.65
N PRO A 21 2.31 21.20 26.01
CA PRO A 21 1.94 21.36 24.61
C PRO A 21 1.08 22.62 24.44
N PRO A 22 1.29 23.41 23.36
CA PRO A 22 0.49 24.59 23.07
C PRO A 22 -1.01 24.28 23.12
N MET A 23 -1.81 25.12 23.79
CA MET A 23 -3.26 24.90 23.92
C MET A 23 -3.99 24.78 22.57
N ALA A 24 -3.42 25.32 21.48
CA ALA A 24 -3.94 25.10 20.13
C ALA A 24 -3.94 23.62 19.69
N ILE A 25 -3.02 22.82 20.25
CA ILE A 25 -2.90 21.38 20.04
C ILE A 25 -3.72 20.62 21.10
N ALA A 26 -3.82 21.15 22.33
CA ALA A 26 -4.55 20.51 23.43
C ALA A 26 -6.08 20.71 23.37
N ASN A 27 -6.57 21.82 22.83
CA ASN A 27 -8.00 22.17 22.76
C ASN A 27 -8.64 21.86 21.39
N GLY A 28 -7.84 21.57 20.36
CA GLY A 28 -8.35 21.08 19.08
C GLY A 28 -8.64 19.60 19.23
N GLY A 29 -9.91 19.24 19.43
CA GLY A 29 -10.38 17.87 19.75
C GLY A 29 -10.16 16.81 18.67
N ASP A 30 -8.93 16.69 18.18
CA ASP A 30 -8.49 15.68 17.24
C ASP A 30 -7.68 14.63 17.99
N ILE A 31 -8.40 13.62 18.48
CA ILE A 31 -7.98 12.70 19.54
C ILE A 31 -6.91 11.69 19.05
N ASN A 32 -6.48 11.73 17.78
CA ASN A 32 -5.47 10.78 17.28
C ASN A 32 -4.72 11.22 16.00
N PRO A 33 -3.82 12.22 16.05
CA PRO A 33 -3.03 12.64 14.89
C PRO A 33 -2.15 11.50 14.33
N ILE A 34 -1.63 10.62 15.20
CA ILE A 34 -0.83 9.45 14.80
C ILE A 34 -1.69 8.44 14.02
N GLY A 35 -2.89 8.13 14.51
CA GLY A 35 -3.82 7.24 13.82
C GLY A 35 -4.26 7.77 12.46
N LYS A 36 -4.50 9.08 12.35
CA LYS A 36 -4.78 9.72 11.05
C LYS A 36 -3.60 9.60 10.08
N TYR A 37 -2.38 9.78 10.57
CA TYR A 37 -1.18 9.62 9.76
C TYR A 37 -1.02 8.19 9.26
N ILE A 38 -1.18 7.19 10.15
CA ILE A 38 -1.10 5.76 9.81
C ILE A 38 -2.16 5.41 8.77
N LYS A 39 -3.43 5.77 9.01
CA LYS A 39 -4.52 5.51 8.06
C LYS A 39 -4.25 6.15 6.71
N SER A 40 -3.79 7.41 6.69
CA SER A 40 -3.45 8.08 5.43
C SER A 40 -2.30 7.37 4.69
N ALA A 41 -1.32 6.82 5.39
CA ALA A 41 -0.26 6.03 4.78
C ALA A 41 -0.78 4.70 4.20
N GLU A 42 -1.71 4.03 4.88
CA GLU A 42 -2.39 2.82 4.38
C GLU A 42 -3.22 3.12 3.13
N ASP A 43 -4.06 4.16 3.17
CA ASP A 43 -4.93 4.59 2.06
C ASP A 43 -4.09 4.89 0.80
N ARG A 44 -2.95 5.57 0.99
CA ARG A 44 -1.99 5.88 -0.08
C ARG A 44 -1.36 4.63 -0.68
N GLY A 45 -1.03 3.66 0.18
CA GLY A 45 -0.58 2.34 -0.26
C GLY A 45 -1.61 1.61 -1.12
N GLU A 46 -2.89 1.67 -0.77
CA GLU A 46 -3.98 1.06 -1.55
C GLU A 46 -4.18 1.75 -2.91
N ILE A 47 -4.09 3.08 -2.95
CA ILE A 47 -4.15 3.84 -4.20
C ILE A 47 -3.03 3.44 -5.14
N LEU A 48 -1.80 3.35 -4.63
CA LEU A 48 -0.64 2.91 -5.43
C LEU A 48 -0.85 1.48 -5.95
N LEU A 49 -1.26 0.56 -5.07
CA LEU A 49 -1.52 -0.83 -5.42
C LEU A 49 -2.58 -0.94 -6.51
N THR A 50 -3.66 -0.17 -6.42
CA THR A 50 -4.71 -0.10 -7.44
C THR A 50 -4.15 0.35 -8.78
N LYS A 51 -3.31 1.39 -8.80
CA LYS A 51 -2.65 1.85 -10.04
C LYS A 51 -1.70 0.80 -10.61
N MET A 52 -0.98 0.07 -9.76
CA MET A 52 -0.11 -1.03 -10.19
C MET A 52 -0.93 -2.16 -10.84
N MET A 53 -2.05 -2.55 -10.23
CA MET A 53 -2.96 -3.57 -10.79
C MET A 53 -3.54 -3.12 -12.14
N GLN A 54 -3.97 -1.86 -12.26
CA GLN A 54 -4.45 -1.30 -13.53
C GLN A 54 -3.36 -1.33 -14.61
N HIS A 55 -2.13 -0.96 -14.26
CA HIS A 55 -1.02 -1.00 -15.20
C HIS A 55 -0.74 -2.43 -15.71
N ILE A 56 -0.75 -3.42 -14.81
CA ILE A 56 -0.65 -4.82 -15.21
C ILE A 56 -1.82 -5.21 -16.11
N ALA A 57 -3.05 -4.90 -15.71
CA ALA A 57 -4.25 -5.27 -16.47
C ALA A 57 -4.21 -4.76 -17.91
N ILE A 58 -3.77 -3.52 -18.14
CA ILE A 58 -3.73 -2.87 -19.45
C ILE A 58 -2.56 -3.36 -20.31
N HIS A 59 -1.40 -3.64 -19.71
CA HIS A 59 -0.16 -3.87 -20.46
C HIS A 59 0.31 -5.33 -20.46
N CYS A 60 -0.36 -6.22 -19.74
CA CYS A 60 -0.06 -7.65 -19.78
C CYS A 60 -0.33 -8.21 -21.19
N PRO A 61 0.67 -8.84 -21.84
CA PRO A 61 0.46 -9.53 -23.10
C PRO A 61 -0.57 -10.67 -22.96
N ILE A 62 -1.38 -10.89 -24.00
CA ILE A 62 -2.46 -11.88 -23.97
C ILE A 62 -1.91 -13.31 -23.85
N ASP A 63 -0.77 -13.59 -24.48
CA ASP A 63 -0.04 -14.85 -24.37
C ASP A 63 0.45 -15.13 -22.94
N GLU A 64 0.73 -14.07 -22.19
CA GLU A 64 1.21 -14.11 -20.81
C GLU A 64 0.09 -14.13 -19.76
N PHE A 65 -1.11 -13.70 -20.15
CA PHE A 65 -2.29 -13.62 -19.29
C PHE A 65 -2.55 -14.95 -18.56
N SER A 66 -2.54 -16.07 -19.28
CA SER A 66 -2.79 -17.39 -18.70
C SER A 66 -1.75 -17.76 -17.64
N ARG A 67 -0.47 -17.50 -17.91
CA ARG A 67 0.65 -17.78 -17.01
C ARG A 67 0.56 -16.92 -15.76
N PHE A 68 0.20 -15.65 -15.94
CA PHE A 68 0.00 -14.71 -14.84
C PHE A 68 -1.15 -15.14 -13.91
N CYS A 69 -2.31 -15.50 -14.47
CA CYS A 69 -3.47 -15.96 -13.71
C CYS A 69 -3.16 -17.20 -12.84
N VAL A 70 -2.39 -18.15 -13.37
CA VAL A 70 -1.94 -19.33 -12.61
C VAL A 70 -1.09 -18.93 -11.40
N LYS A 71 -0.25 -17.89 -11.52
CA LYS A 71 0.61 -17.42 -10.42
C LYS A 71 -0.15 -16.66 -9.34
N LEU A 72 -1.33 -16.09 -9.64
CA LEU A 72 -2.18 -15.44 -8.63
C LEU A 72 -2.74 -16.44 -7.60
N ARG A 73 -2.75 -17.75 -7.91
CA ARG A 73 -3.25 -18.84 -7.04
C ARG A 73 -4.69 -18.64 -6.52
N ILE A 74 -5.53 -17.99 -7.33
CA ILE A 74 -6.97 -17.84 -7.06
C ILE A 74 -7.79 -18.64 -8.09
N PRO A 75 -9.01 -19.08 -7.75
CA PRO A 75 -9.93 -19.62 -8.75
C PRO A 75 -10.23 -18.56 -9.81
N PHE A 76 -9.87 -18.81 -11.07
CA PHE A 76 -10.03 -17.83 -12.16
C PHE A 76 -10.97 -18.27 -13.29
N HIS A 77 -11.39 -19.53 -13.30
CA HIS A 77 -12.13 -20.14 -14.42
C HIS A 77 -13.44 -19.39 -14.74
N GLU A 78 -14.23 -19.06 -13.71
CA GLU A 78 -15.51 -18.36 -13.88
C GLU A 78 -15.33 -16.99 -14.57
N ILE A 79 -14.30 -16.24 -14.19
CA ILE A 79 -14.03 -14.89 -14.71
C ILE A 79 -13.46 -14.96 -16.12
N THR A 80 -12.48 -15.85 -16.36
CA THR A 80 -11.89 -16.05 -17.69
C THR A 80 -12.88 -16.62 -18.71
N SER A 81 -13.94 -17.29 -18.24
CA SER A 81 -15.01 -17.82 -19.09
C SER A 81 -16.06 -16.77 -19.50
N ASN A 82 -16.04 -15.60 -18.87
CA ASN A 82 -17.00 -14.54 -19.13
C ASN A 82 -16.68 -13.82 -20.44
N LYS A 83 -17.40 -14.19 -21.51
CA LYS A 83 -17.25 -13.61 -22.86
C LYS A 83 -17.72 -12.15 -22.98
N SER A 84 -18.37 -11.60 -21.96
CA SER A 84 -18.76 -10.17 -21.96
C SER A 84 -17.63 -9.23 -21.56
N LEU A 85 -16.54 -9.77 -21.02
CA LEU A 85 -15.37 -9.00 -20.58
C LEU A 85 -14.20 -9.22 -21.56
N THR A 86 -13.45 -8.16 -21.82
CA THR A 86 -12.13 -8.21 -22.47
C THR A 86 -11.10 -8.89 -21.57
N GLU A 87 -9.98 -9.39 -22.12
CA GLU A 87 -8.94 -10.02 -21.28
C GLU A 87 -8.38 -9.04 -20.24
N HIS A 88 -8.27 -7.75 -20.57
CA HIS A 88 -7.83 -6.71 -19.64
C HIS A 88 -8.80 -6.53 -18.47
N GLU A 89 -10.11 -6.55 -18.73
CA GLU A 89 -11.14 -6.45 -17.69
C GLU A 89 -11.16 -7.71 -16.82
N GLN A 90 -11.02 -8.89 -17.43
CA GLN A 90 -10.89 -10.14 -16.71
C GLN A 90 -9.66 -10.12 -15.79
N LEU A 91 -8.51 -9.63 -16.28
CA LEU A 91 -7.29 -9.51 -15.47
C LEU A 91 -7.50 -8.58 -14.28
N MET A 92 -8.17 -7.46 -14.51
CA MET A 92 -8.45 -6.49 -13.45
C MET A 92 -9.38 -7.09 -12.37
N GLU A 93 -10.42 -7.81 -12.76
CA GLU A 93 -11.30 -8.49 -11.81
C GLU A 93 -10.57 -9.58 -11.01
N LEU A 94 -9.70 -10.34 -11.67
CA LEU A 94 -8.84 -11.32 -10.99
C LEU A 94 -7.89 -10.66 -10.00
N LEU A 95 -7.26 -9.54 -10.36
CA LEU A 95 -6.38 -8.80 -9.47
C LEU A 95 -7.13 -8.23 -8.26
N LYS A 96 -8.38 -7.76 -8.43
CA LYS A 96 -9.23 -7.33 -7.31
C LYS A 96 -9.54 -8.49 -6.36
N LEU A 97 -9.90 -9.66 -6.90
CA LEU A 97 -10.15 -10.84 -6.07
C LEU A 97 -8.90 -11.32 -5.35
N TRP A 98 -7.76 -11.30 -6.05
CA TRP A 98 -6.46 -11.60 -5.44
C TRP A 98 -6.15 -10.62 -4.30
N ARG A 99 -6.42 -9.32 -4.47
CA ARG A 99 -6.25 -8.33 -3.40
C ARG A 99 -7.15 -8.65 -2.20
N ILE A 100 -8.40 -9.04 -2.42
CA ILE A 100 -9.35 -9.38 -1.36
C ILE A 100 -8.94 -10.68 -0.63
N SER A 101 -8.33 -11.64 -1.34
CA SER A 101 -7.95 -12.93 -0.78
C SER A 101 -6.69 -12.90 0.10
N ILE A 102 -5.92 -11.82 0.08
CA ILE A 102 -4.70 -11.67 0.88
C ILE A 102 -4.92 -10.74 2.10
N PRO A 103 -4.86 -11.26 3.34
CA PRO A 103 -5.01 -10.45 4.56
C PRO A 103 -3.66 -9.82 4.94
N CYS A 104 -3.15 -8.93 4.08
CA CYS A 104 -1.91 -8.19 4.35
C CYS A 104 -2.05 -6.70 4.03
N SER A 105 -1.09 -5.92 4.50
CA SER A 105 -1.04 -4.48 4.22
C SER A 105 -0.84 -4.20 2.73
N ALA A 106 -1.19 -2.98 2.30
CA ALA A 106 -1.00 -2.55 0.91
C ALA A 106 0.45 -2.70 0.44
N ASN A 107 1.42 -2.34 1.29
CA ASN A 107 2.85 -2.39 0.94
C ASN A 107 3.35 -3.84 0.77
N GLU A 108 2.88 -4.75 1.63
CA GLU A 108 3.17 -6.18 1.48
C GLU A 108 2.53 -6.74 0.22
N ALA A 109 1.30 -6.34 -0.10
CA ALA A 109 0.63 -6.72 -1.33
C ALA A 109 1.35 -6.18 -2.57
N GLN A 110 1.83 -4.93 -2.57
CA GLN A 110 2.67 -4.38 -3.65
C GLN A 110 3.92 -5.24 -3.86
N THR A 111 4.60 -5.64 -2.78
CA THR A 111 5.81 -6.47 -2.84
C THR A 111 5.51 -7.87 -3.41
N LYS A 112 4.41 -8.48 -2.95
CA LYS A 112 3.94 -9.77 -3.51
C LYS A 112 3.59 -9.66 -4.99
N LEU A 113 2.94 -8.56 -5.40
CA LEU A 113 2.58 -8.32 -6.80
C LEU A 113 3.82 -8.18 -7.67
N LEU A 114 4.83 -7.42 -7.22
CA LEU A 114 6.12 -7.31 -7.90
C LEU A 114 6.79 -8.69 -8.07
N HIS A 115 6.76 -9.52 -7.03
CA HIS A 115 7.31 -10.87 -7.11
C HIS A 115 6.55 -11.76 -8.09
N ILE A 116 5.22 -11.67 -8.14
CA ILE A 116 4.41 -12.42 -9.11
C ILE A 116 4.76 -12.00 -10.54
N VAL A 117 4.88 -10.70 -10.81
CA VAL A 117 5.27 -10.17 -12.13
C VAL A 117 6.67 -10.64 -12.54
N ASP A 118 7.60 -10.65 -11.57
CA ASP A 118 8.97 -11.16 -11.76
C ASP A 118 8.99 -12.65 -12.10
N LEU A 119 8.16 -13.47 -11.43
CA LEU A 119 8.04 -14.91 -11.70
C LEU A 119 7.42 -15.25 -13.07
N VAL A 120 6.72 -14.32 -13.71
CA VAL A 120 6.13 -14.47 -15.05
C VAL A 120 7.04 -13.85 -16.12
N ASP A 121 8.21 -13.34 -15.73
CA ASP A 121 9.21 -12.78 -16.63
C ASP A 121 8.74 -11.52 -17.41
N LEU A 122 7.79 -10.78 -16.82
CA LEU A 122 7.24 -9.56 -17.41
C LEU A 122 8.11 -8.34 -17.09
N HIS A 123 9.36 -8.36 -17.56
CA HIS A 123 10.38 -7.35 -17.20
C HIS A 123 9.97 -5.90 -17.46
N GLY A 124 9.33 -5.61 -18.60
CA GLY A 124 8.90 -4.25 -18.94
C GLY A 124 7.89 -3.69 -17.94
N ILE A 125 6.93 -4.52 -17.53
CA ILE A 125 5.94 -4.19 -16.51
C ILE A 125 6.64 -4.05 -15.15
N LEU A 126 7.48 -5.01 -14.78
CA LEU A 126 8.20 -5.01 -13.51
C LEU A 126 9.00 -3.72 -13.28
N LEU A 127 9.75 -3.26 -14.30
CA LEU A 127 10.51 -2.02 -14.23
C LEU A 127 9.59 -0.82 -13.98
N LYS A 128 8.46 -0.75 -14.67
CA LYS A 128 7.50 0.33 -14.49
C LYS A 128 6.87 0.32 -13.10
N LEU A 129 6.51 -0.85 -12.59
CA LEU A 129 5.96 -1.00 -11.24
C LEU A 129 6.96 -0.61 -10.15
N LYS A 130 8.23 -1.03 -10.27
CA LYS A 130 9.30 -0.59 -9.35
C LYS A 130 9.48 0.92 -9.38
N ALA A 131 9.46 1.53 -10.57
CA ALA A 131 9.53 2.99 -10.71
C ALA A 131 8.34 3.68 -10.00
N MET A 132 7.11 3.17 -10.17
CA MET A 132 5.93 3.71 -9.48
C MET A 132 6.11 3.68 -7.96
N GLN A 133 6.65 2.60 -7.41
CA GLN A 133 6.91 2.47 -5.98
C GLN A 133 7.94 3.50 -5.49
N VAL A 134 9.05 3.67 -6.21
CA VAL A 134 10.08 4.66 -5.88
C VAL A 134 9.53 6.09 -5.93
N TYR A 135 8.78 6.45 -6.97
CA TYR A 135 8.18 7.78 -7.09
C TYR A 135 7.13 8.05 -6.01
N ALA A 136 6.29 7.07 -5.67
CA ALA A 136 5.31 7.21 -4.61
C ALA A 136 5.98 7.46 -3.25
N GLN A 137 7.04 6.72 -2.93
CA GLN A 137 7.83 6.93 -1.72
C GLN A 137 8.48 8.32 -1.68
N ALA A 138 9.10 8.74 -2.78
CA ALA A 138 9.76 10.04 -2.88
C ALA A 138 8.78 11.21 -2.71
N LEU A 139 7.58 11.09 -3.28
CA LEU A 139 6.55 12.12 -3.21
C LEU A 139 5.71 12.07 -1.92
N ARG A 140 5.95 11.08 -1.05
CA ARG A 140 5.10 10.78 0.13
C ARG A 140 3.61 10.69 -0.23
N LEU A 141 3.34 10.24 -1.45
CA LEU A 141 2.01 9.99 -1.97
C LEU A 141 1.39 8.76 -1.34
#